data_AF-A0AAP0IVB2-F1
#
_entry.id   AF-A0AAP0IVB2-F1
#
_cell.length_a   1.000
_cell.length_b   1.000
_cell.length_c   1.000
_cell.angle_alpha   90.00
_cell.angle_beta   90.00
_cell.angle_gamma   90.00
#
_symmetry.space_group_name_H-M   'P 1'
#
loop_
_entity.id
_entity.type
_entity.pdbx_description
1 polymer ?
#
loop_
_entity_poly.entity_id
_entity_poly.type
_entity_poly.pdbx_seq_one_letter_code
_entity_poly.pdbx_strand_id
1 'polypeptide(L)'
;MTRHKRRKEKQEKLRMRRKRRDSTTSSETQESAKNIIETILQTFPSVAAELKQLLQMVDDGQAVDISGISDRTLVKQLKKLFASLRLKSSETGIYLLPSKAHPTLELVGPVILTYLVSQEQQVVHGVAQNHEQSTPSNAQFGKTMNKPDEGKSVESSVNDDLPAPRRRLIGPEMPSSALLAAAAKLTEAEAALREAEVETDADLFIGPPPPAIVAEAESANEAERFDEITRILGVEIENLYDVLGVNWKVSSDNVKKRYWKLSLMVHPDKCSHPQAHQAFVALNKAFKDIEDPDMRKALDDQIQKKEEQEEMKAELRAMREAAQWRKLQGISMEGDEELLAEPELPPKREEWMTTLPPERKVRASLILVNNLN
;
A
#
# COMPACT_ATOMS: atom_id res chain seq x y z
N MET A 1 -2.99 -40.77 -38.12
CA MET A 1 -2.89 -39.75 -37.04
C MET A 1 -4.25 -39.13 -36.77
N THR A 2 -4.66 -38.99 -35.52
CA THR A 2 -5.93 -38.35 -35.11
C THR A 2 -5.95 -36.83 -35.37
N ARG A 3 -7.13 -36.28 -35.69
CA ARG A 3 -7.37 -34.83 -35.93
C ARG A 3 -6.75 -33.95 -34.83
N HIS A 4 -6.82 -34.39 -33.57
CA HIS A 4 -6.34 -33.63 -32.40
C HIS A 4 -4.81 -33.43 -32.39
N LYS A 5 -4.01 -34.43 -32.80
CA LYS A 5 -2.54 -34.34 -32.84
C LYS A 5 -2.09 -33.28 -33.86
N ARG A 6 -2.68 -33.31 -35.06
CA ARG A 6 -2.44 -32.34 -36.14
C ARG A 6 -2.84 -30.90 -35.78
N ARG A 7 -3.80 -30.71 -34.88
CA ARG A 7 -4.18 -29.37 -34.35
C ARG A 7 -3.15 -28.84 -33.33
N LYS A 8 -2.67 -29.69 -32.41
CA LYS A 8 -1.64 -29.32 -31.41
C LYS A 8 -0.33 -28.91 -32.09
N GLU A 9 0.15 -29.73 -33.02
CA GLU A 9 1.38 -29.46 -33.79
C GLU A 9 1.31 -28.15 -34.60
N LYS A 10 0.13 -27.81 -35.17
CA LYS A 10 -0.07 -26.54 -35.89
C LYS A 10 -0.03 -25.33 -34.95
N GLN A 11 -0.58 -25.42 -33.73
CA GLN A 11 -0.46 -24.36 -32.72
C GLN A 11 0.98 -24.20 -32.23
N GLU A 12 1.69 -25.30 -32.05
CA GLU A 12 3.09 -25.32 -31.61
C GLU A 12 4.03 -24.69 -32.65
N LYS A 13 3.90 -25.06 -33.92
CA LYS A 13 4.63 -24.41 -35.03
C LYS A 13 4.29 -22.92 -35.16
N LEU A 14 3.07 -22.50 -34.82
CA LEU A 14 2.70 -21.07 -34.76
C LEU A 14 3.30 -20.35 -33.54
N ARG A 15 3.37 -20.99 -32.36
CA ARG A 15 4.07 -20.46 -31.17
C ARG A 15 5.56 -20.26 -31.44
N MET A 16 6.23 -21.25 -32.03
CA MET A 16 7.65 -21.17 -32.39
C MET A 16 7.93 -20.10 -33.45
N ARG A 17 7.05 -19.92 -34.44
CA ARG A 17 7.10 -18.82 -35.43
C ARG A 17 6.64 -17.45 -34.90
N ARG A 18 6.18 -17.36 -33.64
CA ARG A 18 6.04 -16.08 -32.90
C ARG A 18 7.30 -15.82 -32.10
N LYS A 19 7.69 -16.73 -31.19
CA LYS A 19 8.89 -16.59 -30.34
C LYS A 19 10.17 -16.24 -31.13
N ARG A 20 10.38 -16.84 -32.32
CA ARG A 20 11.52 -16.50 -33.21
C ARG A 20 11.46 -15.12 -33.87
N ARG A 21 10.28 -14.51 -34.02
CA ARG A 21 10.16 -13.12 -34.50
C ARG A 21 10.31 -12.13 -33.35
N ASP A 22 9.64 -12.40 -32.23
CA ASP A 22 9.74 -11.57 -31.02
C ASP A 22 11.20 -11.45 -30.55
N SER A 23 12.00 -12.53 -30.62
CA SER A 23 13.43 -12.50 -30.28
C SER A 23 14.28 -11.64 -31.23
N THR A 24 14.05 -11.72 -32.54
CA THR A 24 14.82 -10.95 -33.54
C THR A 24 14.50 -9.47 -33.42
N THR A 25 13.21 -9.11 -33.39
CA THR A 25 12.76 -7.72 -33.23
C THR A 25 13.11 -7.14 -31.85
N SER A 26 13.30 -7.96 -30.81
CA SER A 26 13.88 -7.49 -29.55
C SER A 26 15.32 -7.01 -29.76
N SER A 27 16.19 -7.89 -30.28
CA SER A 27 17.61 -7.61 -30.49
C SER A 27 17.85 -6.35 -31.34
N GLU A 28 17.12 -6.23 -32.46
CA GLU A 28 17.21 -5.08 -33.38
C GLU A 28 16.85 -3.75 -32.67
N THR A 29 15.80 -3.74 -31.85
CA THR A 29 15.44 -2.54 -31.07
C THR A 29 16.41 -2.23 -29.92
N GLN A 30 17.02 -3.26 -29.33
CA GLN A 30 17.97 -3.14 -28.22
C GLN A 30 19.32 -2.56 -28.70
N GLU A 31 19.80 -3.00 -29.86
CA GLU A 31 20.99 -2.48 -30.52
C GLU A 31 20.77 -1.05 -31.04
N SER A 32 19.59 -0.79 -31.64
CA SER A 32 19.19 0.55 -32.08
C SER A 32 19.18 1.58 -30.93
N ALA A 33 18.70 1.20 -29.74
CA ALA A 33 18.68 2.07 -28.57
C ALA A 33 20.11 2.51 -28.18
N LYS A 34 21.02 1.56 -27.98
CA LYS A 34 22.41 1.82 -27.52
C LYS A 34 23.14 2.81 -28.43
N ASN A 35 23.04 2.63 -29.75
CA ASN A 35 23.65 3.52 -30.74
C ASN A 35 23.11 4.97 -30.65
N ILE A 36 21.84 5.16 -30.26
CA ILE A 36 21.26 6.50 -30.04
C ILE A 36 21.82 7.14 -28.76
N ILE A 37 22.03 6.37 -27.69
CA ILE A 37 22.66 6.86 -26.44
C ILE A 37 24.11 7.27 -26.69
N GLU A 38 24.90 6.46 -27.38
CA GLU A 38 26.28 6.83 -27.76
C GLU A 38 26.30 8.13 -28.58
N THR A 39 25.36 8.29 -29.51
CA THR A 39 25.17 9.54 -30.27
C THR A 39 24.82 10.73 -29.36
N ILE A 40 23.94 10.54 -28.37
CA ILE A 40 23.57 11.59 -27.40
C ILE A 40 24.78 11.98 -26.54
N LEU A 41 25.50 11.02 -25.97
CA LEU A 41 26.64 11.25 -25.09
C LEU A 41 27.84 11.88 -25.82
N GLN A 42 28.03 11.57 -27.11
CA GLN A 42 29.01 12.26 -27.96
C GLN A 42 28.61 13.70 -28.32
N THR A 43 27.31 14.00 -28.39
CA THR A 43 26.82 15.35 -28.76
C THR A 43 26.62 16.27 -27.54
N PHE A 44 26.24 15.69 -26.39
CA PHE A 44 25.83 16.40 -25.17
C PHE A 44 26.50 15.77 -23.93
N PRO A 45 27.82 15.95 -23.74
CA PRO A 45 28.59 15.26 -22.70
C PRO A 45 28.13 15.56 -21.27
N SER A 46 27.57 16.74 -21.02
CA SER A 46 27.04 17.18 -19.72
C SER A 46 25.72 16.50 -19.33
N VAL A 47 24.92 16.09 -20.31
CA VAL A 47 23.57 15.54 -20.11
C VAL A 47 23.63 14.05 -19.67
N ALA A 48 24.82 13.45 -19.58
CA ALA A 48 24.99 12.05 -19.20
C ALA A 48 24.39 11.68 -17.83
N ALA A 49 24.56 12.54 -16.82
CA ALA A 49 24.01 12.34 -15.48
C ALA A 49 22.48 12.57 -15.46
N GLU A 50 22.01 13.64 -16.11
CA GLU A 50 20.59 13.96 -16.23
C GLU A 50 19.83 12.85 -16.99
N LEU A 51 20.39 12.32 -18.07
CA LEU A 51 19.82 11.21 -18.84
C LEU A 51 19.71 9.93 -18.00
N LYS A 52 20.69 9.64 -17.13
CA LYS A 52 20.61 8.52 -16.18
C LYS A 52 19.44 8.72 -15.21
N GLN A 53 19.30 9.90 -14.63
CA GLN A 53 18.21 10.24 -13.70
C GLN A 53 16.84 10.21 -14.40
N LEU A 54 16.76 10.72 -15.63
CA LEU A 54 15.56 10.71 -16.47
C LEU A 54 15.06 9.29 -16.75
N LEU A 55 15.98 8.36 -17.03
CA LEU A 55 15.66 6.94 -17.23
C LEU A 55 15.34 6.23 -15.91
N GLN A 56 15.99 6.60 -14.79
CA GLN A 56 15.62 6.09 -13.46
C GLN A 56 14.18 6.47 -13.11
N MET A 57 13.77 7.73 -13.31
CA MET A 57 12.39 8.17 -13.07
C MET A 57 11.37 7.38 -13.91
N VAL A 58 11.69 7.08 -15.17
CA VAL A 58 10.86 6.23 -16.05
C VAL A 58 10.75 4.79 -15.52
N ASP A 59 11.84 4.23 -15.00
CA ASP A 59 11.91 2.87 -14.45
C ASP A 59 11.21 2.77 -13.08
N ASP A 60 11.26 3.83 -12.28
CA ASP A 60 10.47 4.04 -11.06
C ASP A 60 8.96 4.25 -11.36
N GLY A 61 8.56 4.20 -12.62
CA GLY A 61 7.17 4.31 -13.08
C GLY A 61 6.63 5.74 -13.18
N GLN A 62 7.49 6.77 -13.07
CA GLN A 62 7.07 8.17 -13.15
C GLN A 62 6.83 8.62 -14.59
N ALA A 63 5.87 9.53 -14.75
CA ALA A 63 5.58 10.18 -16.02
C ALA A 63 6.61 11.29 -16.31
N VAL A 64 7.40 11.14 -17.37
CA VAL A 64 8.45 12.09 -17.74
C VAL A 64 8.04 12.93 -18.95
N ASP A 65 8.05 14.26 -18.80
CA ASP A 65 7.93 15.20 -19.92
C ASP A 65 9.30 15.70 -20.38
N ILE A 66 9.41 15.95 -21.69
CA ILE A 66 10.60 16.51 -22.36
C ILE A 66 10.24 17.78 -23.16
N SER A 67 9.05 18.35 -22.98
CA SER A 67 8.60 19.56 -23.68
C SER A 67 9.41 20.82 -23.29
N GLY A 68 9.85 20.90 -22.03
CA GLY A 68 10.60 22.03 -21.49
C GLY A 68 12.10 22.09 -21.87
N ILE A 69 12.61 21.13 -22.64
CA ILE A 69 14.03 21.08 -23.02
C ILE A 69 14.30 22.03 -24.20
N SER A 70 15.17 23.02 -23.98
CA SER A 70 15.59 24.04 -24.96
C SER A 70 16.11 23.44 -26.28
N ASP A 71 16.94 22.40 -26.19
CA ASP A 71 17.65 21.83 -27.33
C ASP A 71 16.78 20.90 -28.18
N ARG A 72 16.21 21.48 -29.23
CA ARG A 72 15.41 20.78 -30.26
C ARG A 72 16.15 19.60 -30.92
N THR A 73 17.49 19.59 -30.88
CA THR A 73 18.36 18.49 -31.31
C THR A 73 18.36 17.34 -30.30
N LEU A 74 18.59 17.64 -29.01
CA LEU A 74 18.49 16.67 -27.91
C LEU A 74 17.08 16.05 -27.84
N VAL A 75 16.03 16.87 -27.87
CA VAL A 75 14.63 16.40 -27.89
C VAL A 75 14.36 15.44 -29.06
N LYS A 76 14.92 15.68 -30.25
CA LYS A 76 14.78 14.76 -31.39
C LYS A 76 15.47 13.41 -31.16
N GLN A 77 16.60 13.37 -30.45
CA GLN A 77 17.27 12.10 -30.15
C GLN A 77 16.58 11.38 -28.98
N LEU A 78 16.16 12.09 -27.93
CA LEU A 78 15.35 11.53 -26.83
C LEU A 78 14.06 10.88 -27.37
N LYS A 79 13.34 11.54 -28.29
CA LYS A 79 12.13 10.96 -28.90
C LYS A 79 12.39 9.67 -29.69
N LYS A 80 13.55 9.53 -30.34
CA LYS A 80 13.95 8.26 -30.99
C LYS A 80 14.34 7.19 -29.96
N LEU A 81 15.07 7.59 -28.92
CA LEU A 81 15.49 6.70 -27.84
C LEU A 81 14.26 6.12 -27.14
N PHE A 82 13.32 6.96 -26.71
CA PHE A 82 12.09 6.55 -26.05
C PHE A 82 11.20 5.65 -26.93
N ALA A 83 11.17 5.88 -28.26
CA ALA A 83 10.52 4.97 -29.19
C ALA A 83 11.24 3.61 -29.30
N SER A 84 12.57 3.58 -29.29
CA SER A 84 13.37 2.34 -29.30
C SER A 84 13.22 1.55 -27.98
N LEU A 85 13.10 2.27 -26.86
CA LEU A 85 12.77 1.74 -25.52
C LEU A 85 11.28 1.37 -25.35
N ARG A 86 10.44 1.61 -26.38
CA ARG A 86 9.00 1.27 -26.41
C ARG A 86 8.18 1.95 -25.31
N LEU A 87 8.61 3.14 -24.87
CA LEU A 87 7.85 3.97 -23.93
C LEU A 87 6.54 4.46 -24.56
N LYS A 88 5.48 4.53 -23.77
CA LYS A 88 4.17 5.02 -24.23
C LYS A 88 4.18 6.55 -24.23
N SER A 89 4.15 7.16 -25.42
CA SER A 89 4.01 8.61 -25.59
C SER A 89 2.55 9.06 -25.50
N SER A 90 2.29 10.12 -24.72
CA SER A 90 1.08 10.92 -24.77
C SER A 90 1.14 11.96 -25.91
N GLU A 91 -0.02 12.42 -26.37
CA GLU A 91 -0.15 13.57 -27.29
C GLU A 91 0.44 14.85 -26.67
N THR A 92 0.43 14.95 -25.34
CA THR A 92 1.01 16.05 -24.56
C THR A 92 2.54 16.03 -24.44
N GLY A 93 3.23 15.03 -25.01
CA GLY A 93 4.70 14.93 -24.93
C GLY A 93 5.25 14.18 -23.71
N ILE A 94 4.37 13.71 -22.83
CA ILE A 94 4.69 12.87 -21.66
C ILE A 94 5.01 11.43 -22.11
N TYR A 95 5.99 10.79 -21.47
CA TYR A 95 6.41 9.40 -21.67
C TYR A 95 6.27 8.58 -20.38
N LEU A 96 5.84 7.33 -20.50
CA LEU A 96 5.68 6.39 -19.39
C LEU A 96 6.15 4.97 -19.79
N LEU A 97 6.78 4.24 -18.86
CA LEU A 97 7.05 2.82 -19.02
C LEU A 97 5.75 2.00 -18.87
N PRO A 98 5.37 1.14 -19.85
CA PRO A 98 4.23 0.24 -19.67
C PRO A 98 4.55 -0.82 -18.60
N SER A 99 3.60 -1.16 -17.70
CA SER A 99 3.82 -2.10 -16.57
C SER A 99 4.06 -3.59 -16.94
N LYS A 100 4.47 -3.85 -18.18
CA LYS A 100 4.93 -5.15 -18.72
C LYS A 100 6.20 -5.01 -19.58
N ALA A 101 6.83 -3.83 -19.58
CA ALA A 101 8.14 -3.61 -20.17
C ALA A 101 9.25 -3.94 -19.16
N HIS A 102 10.49 -4.03 -19.63
CA HIS A 102 11.67 -4.22 -18.79
C HIS A 102 12.26 -2.84 -18.46
N PRO A 103 12.97 -2.66 -17.33
CA PRO A 103 13.62 -1.40 -16.99
C PRO A 103 14.53 -0.90 -18.12
N THR A 104 14.42 0.38 -18.46
CA THR A 104 15.23 1.02 -19.49
C THR A 104 16.71 1.01 -19.13
N LEU A 105 17.05 1.17 -17.85
CA LEU A 105 18.43 1.11 -17.34
C LEU A 105 19.04 -0.29 -17.38
N GLU A 106 18.26 -1.37 -17.39
CA GLU A 106 18.78 -2.74 -17.61
C GLU A 106 19.43 -2.86 -19.00
N LEU A 107 18.81 -2.24 -20.00
CA LEU A 107 19.26 -2.23 -21.39
C LEU A 107 20.35 -1.18 -21.68
N VAL A 108 20.26 -0.03 -21.01
CA VAL A 108 21.00 1.21 -21.36
C VAL A 108 22.06 1.59 -20.34
N GLY A 109 21.80 1.34 -19.06
CA GLY A 109 22.63 1.77 -17.93
C GLY A 109 24.12 1.46 -18.08
N PRO A 110 24.53 0.25 -18.54
CA PRO A 110 25.94 -0.07 -18.74
C PRO A 110 26.69 0.89 -19.69
N VAL A 111 26.02 1.42 -20.73
CA VAL A 111 26.63 2.36 -21.67
C VAL A 111 26.85 3.73 -21.01
N ILE A 112 25.83 4.24 -20.31
CA ILE A 112 25.90 5.52 -19.61
C ILE A 112 26.91 5.45 -18.44
N LEU A 113 26.93 4.35 -17.69
CA LEU A 113 27.88 4.15 -16.59
C LEU A 113 29.33 4.05 -17.08
N THR A 114 29.59 3.34 -18.18
CA THR A 114 30.93 3.28 -18.80
C THR A 114 31.40 4.67 -19.22
N TYR A 115 30.50 5.49 -19.77
CA TYR A 115 30.79 6.87 -20.17
C TYR A 115 31.05 7.80 -18.98
N LEU A 116 30.25 7.73 -17.91
CA LEU A 116 30.44 8.53 -16.69
C LEU A 116 31.76 8.19 -15.98
N VAL A 117 32.08 6.91 -15.81
CA VAL A 117 33.37 6.46 -15.24
C VAL A 117 34.56 6.92 -16.09
N SER A 118 34.38 7.02 -17.41
CA SER A 118 35.39 7.56 -18.33
C SER A 118 35.59 9.09 -18.21
N GLN A 119 34.56 9.84 -17.77
CA GLN A 119 34.70 11.27 -17.46
C GLN A 119 35.34 11.51 -16.09
N GLU A 120 34.97 10.76 -15.05
CA GLU A 120 35.54 10.92 -13.69
C GLU A 120 37.08 10.77 -13.69
N GLN A 121 37.62 9.91 -14.55
CA GLN A 121 39.06 9.69 -14.70
C GLN A 121 39.84 10.88 -15.33
N GLN A 122 39.17 11.94 -15.81
CA GLN A 122 39.83 13.15 -16.33
C GLN A 122 39.81 14.37 -15.38
N VAL A 123 39.11 14.31 -14.23
CA VAL A 123 38.89 15.48 -13.36
C VAL A 123 39.98 15.66 -12.27
N VAL A 124 40.91 14.71 -12.15
CA VAL A 124 41.87 14.61 -11.03
C VAL A 124 42.99 15.69 -11.02
N HIS A 125 42.99 16.64 -11.97
CA HIS A 125 43.93 17.79 -12.00
C HIS A 125 43.16 19.12 -12.16
N GLY A 126 42.46 19.56 -11.10
CA GLY A 126 41.46 20.64 -11.20
C GLY A 126 41.22 21.49 -9.93
N VAL A 127 42.28 22.00 -9.30
CA VAL A 127 42.25 23.05 -8.23
C VAL A 127 41.68 22.62 -6.87
N ALA A 128 42.28 23.15 -5.79
CA ALA A 128 41.82 23.03 -4.41
C ALA A 128 41.77 24.43 -3.74
N GLN A 129 41.13 24.48 -2.56
CA GLN A 129 40.97 25.67 -1.69
C GLN A 129 39.98 26.74 -2.23
N ASN A 130 39.25 27.51 -1.43
CA ASN A 130 39.24 27.71 0.03
C ASN A 130 37.80 27.74 0.59
N HIS A 131 37.57 27.25 1.82
CA HIS A 131 37.13 28.12 2.93
C HIS A 131 37.00 27.38 4.28
N GLU A 132 37.93 27.67 5.19
CA GLU A 132 37.57 28.01 6.57
C GLU A 132 37.61 29.57 6.69
N GLN A 133 37.34 30.28 7.78
CA GLN A 133 37.24 29.94 9.21
C GLN A 133 36.51 31.11 9.96
N SER A 134 36.14 30.88 11.23
CA SER A 134 36.05 31.91 12.31
C SER A 134 34.87 32.90 12.42
N THR A 135 34.05 32.66 13.46
CA THR A 135 33.44 33.63 14.42
C THR A 135 34.51 34.51 15.14
N PRO A 136 34.26 35.58 15.98
CA PRO A 136 33.18 35.65 17.02
C PRO A 136 32.71 37.02 17.63
N SER A 137 31.70 36.95 18.52
CA SER A 137 31.45 37.84 19.70
C SER A 137 30.97 39.30 19.42
N ASN A 138 30.48 40.13 20.37
CA ASN A 138 30.22 39.98 21.82
C ASN A 138 29.13 41.00 22.33
N ALA A 139 28.81 40.93 23.64
CA ALA A 139 28.41 42.02 24.54
C ALA A 139 26.97 42.62 24.53
N GLN A 140 26.19 42.16 25.53
CA GLN A 140 25.54 42.97 26.59
C GLN A 140 25.06 44.41 26.32
N PHE A 141 23.81 44.71 26.70
CA PHE A 141 23.48 45.68 27.78
C PHE A 141 22.06 45.41 28.31
N GLY A 142 21.69 45.95 29.48
CA GLY A 142 20.33 45.81 30.03
C GLY A 142 20.04 46.70 31.25
N LYS A 143 18.74 46.87 31.58
CA LYS A 143 18.12 47.47 32.79
C LYS A 143 16.58 47.56 32.58
N THR A 144 15.65 47.75 33.52
CA THR A 144 15.37 47.35 34.94
C THR A 144 14.07 48.07 35.38
N MET A 145 13.28 47.52 36.32
CA MET A 145 12.20 48.22 37.11
C MET A 145 10.92 48.64 36.33
N ASN A 146 9.70 48.78 36.90
CA ASN A 146 9.14 48.44 38.24
C ASN A 146 7.57 48.31 38.23
N LYS A 147 7.00 47.87 39.37
CA LYS A 147 5.56 47.77 39.78
C LYS A 147 5.11 49.00 40.63
N PRO A 148 3.86 49.14 41.19
CA PRO A 148 2.49 48.66 40.88
C PRO A 148 1.44 49.86 40.95
N ASP A 149 0.17 49.92 41.45
CA ASP A 149 -0.90 49.03 42.01
C ASP A 149 -2.32 49.73 42.04
N GLU A 150 -3.37 49.08 42.61
CA GLU A 150 -4.76 49.54 42.98
C GLU A 150 -5.79 49.91 41.87
N GLY A 151 -7.13 49.72 41.97
CA GLY A 151 -8.02 48.92 42.88
C GLY A 151 -9.55 49.29 42.86
N LYS A 152 -10.48 48.35 43.22
CA LYS A 152 -11.95 48.49 43.58
C LYS A 152 -12.99 48.62 42.40
N SER A 153 -14.35 48.43 42.43
CA SER A 153 -15.45 47.70 43.19
C SER A 153 -16.89 48.12 42.59
N VAL A 154 -18.15 47.62 42.76
CA VAL A 154 -18.95 46.53 43.45
C VAL A 154 -20.47 46.49 42.96
N GLU A 155 -21.31 45.49 43.34
CA GLU A 155 -22.85 45.39 43.37
C GLU A 155 -23.73 45.32 42.06
N SER A 156 -25.07 44.98 42.02
CA SER A 156 -26.02 44.05 42.76
C SER A 156 -27.48 43.98 42.14
N SER A 157 -28.44 43.24 42.78
CA SER A 157 -29.96 43.35 42.72
C SER A 157 -30.82 42.75 41.54
N VAL A 158 -32.16 42.46 41.59
CA VAL A 158 -33.10 41.78 42.58
C VAL A 158 -34.59 41.57 42.07
N ASN A 159 -35.27 40.42 42.38
CA ASN A 159 -36.74 40.02 42.46
C ASN A 159 -37.77 40.26 41.27
N ASP A 160 -39.02 39.69 41.13
CA ASP A 160 -39.94 38.66 41.79
C ASP A 160 -41.03 38.11 40.77
N ASP A 161 -41.96 37.15 41.12
CA ASP A 161 -42.87 36.40 40.15
C ASP A 161 -44.27 35.85 40.67
N LEU A 162 -45.12 35.22 39.78
CA LEU A 162 -46.20 34.16 39.93
C LEU A 162 -47.76 34.44 39.79
N PRO A 163 -48.65 33.43 39.45
CA PRO A 163 -49.82 33.58 38.51
C PRO A 163 -51.19 32.84 38.83
N ALA A 164 -52.00 32.42 37.80
CA ALA A 164 -53.47 32.09 37.87
C ALA A 164 -54.02 30.87 37.00
N PRO A 165 -55.32 30.41 37.11
CA PRO A 165 -55.81 29.06 36.67
C PRO A 165 -56.92 28.94 35.54
N ARG A 166 -57.54 27.74 35.34
CA ARG A 166 -58.53 27.34 34.26
C ARG A 166 -59.61 26.26 34.66
N ARG A 167 -60.50 25.79 33.73
CA ARG A 167 -61.62 24.79 33.89
C ARG A 167 -61.48 23.53 32.98
N ARG A 168 -62.25 22.43 33.24
CA ARG A 168 -62.04 21.02 32.77
C ARG A 168 -62.90 20.52 31.57
N LEU A 169 -62.49 19.38 30.97
CA LEU A 169 -63.19 18.55 29.95
C LEU A 169 -63.03 17.02 30.26
N ILE A 170 -63.69 16.13 29.49
CA ILE A 170 -63.80 14.67 29.76
C ILE A 170 -63.28 13.80 28.59
N GLY A 171 -62.59 12.71 28.92
CA GLY A 171 -62.16 11.60 28.03
C GLY A 171 -61.50 10.49 28.88
N PRO A 172 -60.94 9.42 28.29
CA PRO A 172 -59.98 8.58 29.01
C PRO A 172 -58.85 9.47 29.52
N GLU A 173 -58.61 9.47 30.83
CA GLU A 173 -57.72 10.45 31.45
C GLU A 173 -56.29 10.26 30.92
N MET A 174 -55.81 11.23 30.14
CA MET A 174 -54.42 11.20 29.69
C MET A 174 -53.51 11.17 30.93
N PRO A 175 -52.43 10.36 30.93
CA PRO A 175 -51.43 10.44 32.00
C PRO A 175 -51.03 11.90 32.22
N SER A 176 -50.99 12.32 33.49
CA SER A 176 -50.91 13.74 33.84
C SER A 176 -49.78 14.46 33.08
N SER A 177 -49.95 15.75 32.79
CA SER A 177 -48.92 16.51 32.07
C SER A 177 -47.56 16.45 32.75
N ALA A 178 -47.51 16.28 34.08
CA ALA A 178 -46.28 16.04 34.84
C ALA A 178 -45.67 14.66 34.57
N LEU A 179 -46.48 13.60 34.43
CA LEU A 179 -46.01 12.25 34.07
C LEU A 179 -45.56 12.19 32.61
N LEU A 180 -46.30 12.81 31.68
CA LEU A 180 -45.88 12.93 30.28
C LEU A 180 -44.58 13.75 30.15
N ALA A 181 -44.44 14.86 30.87
CA ALA A 181 -43.21 15.62 30.91
C ALA A 181 -42.06 14.83 31.57
N ALA A 182 -42.31 14.07 32.64
CA ALA A 182 -41.30 13.22 33.26
C ALA A 182 -40.86 12.06 32.36
N ALA A 183 -41.79 11.44 31.62
CA ALA A 183 -41.47 10.41 30.63
C ALA A 183 -40.67 11.01 29.46
N ALA A 184 -41.11 12.15 28.92
CA ALA A 184 -40.36 12.87 27.89
C ALA A 184 -38.96 13.27 28.37
N LYS A 185 -38.81 13.75 29.61
CA LYS A 185 -37.51 14.08 30.21
C LYS A 185 -36.64 12.86 30.54
N LEU A 186 -37.23 11.70 30.81
CA LEU A 186 -36.47 10.45 30.92
C LEU A 186 -35.95 10.01 29.56
N THR A 187 -36.77 10.05 28.51
CA THR A 187 -36.32 9.75 27.13
C THR A 187 -35.33 10.79 26.61
N GLU A 188 -35.49 12.07 26.95
CA GLU A 188 -34.54 13.16 26.65
C GLU A 188 -33.21 12.95 27.38
N ALA A 189 -33.23 12.56 28.66
CA ALA A 189 -32.02 12.26 29.43
C ALA A 189 -31.35 10.95 28.99
N GLU A 190 -32.12 9.92 28.62
CA GLU A 190 -31.61 8.65 28.07
C GLU A 190 -30.99 8.86 26.68
N ALA A 191 -31.62 9.69 25.83
CA ALA A 191 -31.04 10.12 24.57
C ALA A 191 -29.76 10.95 24.78
N ALA A 192 -29.77 11.93 25.68
CA ALA A 192 -28.61 12.76 25.97
C ALA A 192 -27.45 11.98 26.62
N LEU A 193 -27.74 10.97 27.45
CA LEU A 193 -26.71 10.03 27.95
C LEU A 193 -26.14 9.18 26.82
N ARG A 194 -26.99 8.64 25.94
CA ARG A 194 -26.56 7.88 24.76
C ARG A 194 -25.78 8.72 23.74
N GLU A 195 -26.06 10.02 23.65
CA GLU A 195 -25.36 10.98 22.79
C GLU A 195 -24.02 11.38 23.42
N ALA A 196 -23.98 11.65 24.73
CA ALA A 196 -22.75 11.91 25.47
C ALA A 196 -21.80 10.69 25.52
N GLU A 197 -22.32 9.45 25.64
CA GLU A 197 -21.52 8.22 25.56
C GLU A 197 -20.81 8.08 24.19
N VAL A 198 -21.36 8.67 23.12
CA VAL A 198 -20.72 8.71 21.79
C VAL A 198 -19.66 9.81 21.70
N GLU A 199 -19.76 10.89 22.48
CA GLU A 199 -18.74 11.95 22.55
C GLU A 199 -17.54 11.56 23.44
N THR A 200 -17.76 10.85 24.55
CA THR A 200 -16.72 10.60 25.58
C THR A 200 -15.57 9.66 25.19
N ASP A 201 -15.64 8.96 24.05
CA ASP A 201 -14.62 7.97 23.62
C ASP A 201 -13.65 8.50 22.53
N ALA A 202 -13.71 9.82 22.28
CA ALA A 202 -12.83 10.56 21.38
C ALA A 202 -11.78 11.44 22.12
N ASP A 203 -11.91 11.60 23.44
CA ASP A 203 -11.09 12.53 24.21
C ASP A 203 -9.69 11.97 24.56
N LEU A 204 -8.71 12.87 24.56
CA LEU A 204 -7.33 12.73 25.08
C LEU A 204 -6.30 11.78 24.42
N PHE A 205 -6.63 10.79 23.58
CA PHE A 205 -5.57 9.87 23.10
C PHE A 205 -4.53 10.56 22.19
N ILE A 206 -4.97 11.44 21.29
CA ILE A 206 -4.08 12.22 20.41
C ILE A 206 -4.35 13.70 20.57
N GLY A 207 -3.28 14.50 20.69
CA GLY A 207 -3.37 15.95 20.64
C GLY A 207 -3.91 16.48 19.30
N PRO A 208 -4.28 17.77 19.24
CA PRO A 208 -4.87 18.39 18.07
C PRO A 208 -3.98 18.24 16.83
N PRO A 209 -4.56 18.04 15.63
CA PRO A 209 -3.81 17.77 14.40
C PRO A 209 -2.88 18.94 14.05
N PRO A 210 -1.61 18.70 13.69
CA PRO A 210 -0.68 19.73 13.28
C PRO A 210 -1.23 20.56 12.09
N PRO A 211 -1.10 21.90 12.10
CA PRO A 211 -1.77 22.77 11.13
C PRO A 211 -1.33 22.53 9.68
N ALA A 212 -0.13 22.00 9.45
CA ALA A 212 0.32 21.59 8.12
C ALA A 212 -0.50 20.41 7.54
N ILE A 213 -0.90 19.46 8.39
CA ILE A 213 -1.72 18.31 8.00
C ILE A 213 -3.17 18.74 7.78
N VAL A 214 -3.66 19.71 8.56
CA VAL A 214 -4.97 20.34 8.33
C VAL A 214 -5.00 21.01 6.96
N ALA A 215 -4.02 21.86 6.65
CA ALA A 215 -3.94 22.52 5.34
C ALA A 215 -3.81 21.54 4.16
N GLU A 216 -3.06 20.44 4.33
CA GLU A 216 -2.97 19.37 3.32
C GLU A 216 -4.28 18.59 3.15
N ALA A 217 -5.03 18.34 4.23
CA ALA A 217 -6.31 17.66 4.17
C ALA A 217 -7.46 18.57 3.70
N GLU A 218 -7.32 19.90 3.82
CA GLU A 218 -8.29 20.88 3.32
C GLU A 218 -8.04 21.29 1.86
N SER A 219 -6.82 21.12 1.34
CA SER A 219 -6.55 21.25 -0.11
C SER A 219 -7.02 20.05 -0.93
N ALA A 220 -7.35 18.92 -0.29
CA ALA A 220 -7.80 17.70 -0.93
C ALA A 220 -9.22 17.83 -1.53
N ASN A 221 -9.36 17.39 -2.78
CA ASN A 221 -10.58 17.48 -3.60
C ASN A 221 -11.63 16.43 -3.18
N GLU A 222 -12.92 16.68 -3.43
CA GLU A 222 -14.01 15.76 -3.07
C GLU A 222 -13.86 14.38 -3.73
N ALA A 223 -13.31 14.32 -4.94
CA ALA A 223 -12.98 13.06 -5.61
C ALA A 223 -11.93 12.24 -4.83
N GLU A 224 -10.92 12.88 -4.26
CA GLU A 224 -9.87 12.21 -3.47
C GLU A 224 -10.43 11.71 -2.14
N ARG A 225 -11.39 12.44 -1.54
CA ARG A 225 -12.15 11.97 -0.36
C ARG A 225 -13.02 10.77 -0.68
N PHE A 226 -13.71 10.80 -1.83
CA PHE A 226 -14.56 9.71 -2.32
C PHE A 226 -13.76 8.43 -2.56
N ASP A 227 -12.64 8.53 -3.28
CA ASP A 227 -11.74 7.42 -3.57
C ASP A 227 -11.16 6.84 -2.27
N GLU A 228 -10.76 7.69 -1.31
CA GLU A 228 -10.21 7.25 -0.02
C GLU A 228 -11.25 6.55 0.86
N ILE A 229 -12.50 7.01 0.89
CA ILE A 229 -13.62 6.32 1.57
C ILE A 229 -13.89 4.96 0.92
N THR A 230 -13.90 4.91 -0.42
CA THR A 230 -14.07 3.66 -1.18
C THR A 230 -12.93 2.69 -0.90
N ARG A 231 -11.69 3.20 -0.79
CA ARG A 231 -10.49 2.43 -0.45
C ARG A 231 -10.58 1.82 0.96
N ILE A 232 -10.92 2.62 1.97
CA ILE A 232 -11.06 2.18 3.37
C ILE A 232 -12.14 1.09 3.51
N LEU A 233 -13.27 1.23 2.80
CA LEU A 233 -14.37 0.27 2.85
C LEU A 233 -14.16 -0.99 1.98
N GLY A 234 -13.20 -0.95 1.05
CA GLY A 234 -12.82 -2.08 0.19
C GLY A 234 -11.72 -2.97 0.77
N VAL A 235 -11.09 -2.58 1.89
CA VAL A 235 -10.05 -3.35 2.58
C VAL A 235 -10.66 -4.32 3.59
N GLU A 236 -10.10 -5.53 3.68
CA GLU A 236 -10.47 -6.52 4.70
C GLU A 236 -10.06 -6.00 6.10
N ILE A 237 -11.01 -6.01 7.05
CA ILE A 237 -10.83 -5.42 8.40
C ILE A 237 -9.68 -6.05 9.19
N GLU A 238 -9.23 -7.25 8.80
CA GLU A 238 -8.06 -7.94 9.35
C GLU A 238 -6.72 -7.23 9.01
N ASN A 239 -6.65 -6.51 7.88
CA ASN A 239 -5.47 -5.76 7.45
C ASN A 239 -5.51 -4.30 7.92
N LEU A 240 -5.41 -4.09 9.24
CA LEU A 240 -5.55 -2.79 9.89
C LEU A 240 -4.56 -1.72 9.35
N TYR A 241 -3.35 -2.13 8.93
CA TYR A 241 -2.37 -1.25 8.27
C TYR A 241 -2.78 -0.82 6.86
N ASP A 242 -3.43 -1.72 6.09
CA ASP A 242 -3.97 -1.38 4.77
C ASP A 242 -5.12 -0.37 4.93
N VAL A 243 -5.96 -0.50 5.97
CA VAL A 243 -7.02 0.48 6.27
C VAL A 243 -6.43 1.88 6.46
N LEU A 244 -5.30 2.01 7.17
CA LEU A 244 -4.58 3.27 7.37
C LEU A 244 -3.69 3.72 6.19
N GLY A 245 -3.56 2.93 5.12
CA GLY A 245 -2.73 3.25 3.96
C GLY A 245 -1.24 3.37 4.29
N VAL A 246 -0.74 2.47 5.15
CA VAL A 246 0.65 2.44 5.64
C VAL A 246 1.26 1.05 5.53
N ASN A 247 2.60 1.00 5.46
CA ASN A 247 3.34 -0.26 5.62
C ASN A 247 3.47 -0.61 7.12
N TRP A 248 3.38 -1.90 7.46
CA TRP A 248 3.48 -2.38 8.85
C TRP A 248 4.81 -1.99 9.53
N LYS A 249 5.90 -1.89 8.75
CA LYS A 249 7.26 -1.51 9.21
C LYS A 249 7.40 0.00 9.51
N VAL A 250 6.30 0.78 9.61
CA VAL A 250 6.33 2.24 9.83
C VAL A 250 6.30 2.64 11.32
N SER A 251 7.01 3.71 11.67
CA SER A 251 6.98 4.32 13.02
C SER A 251 5.58 4.81 13.42
N SER A 252 5.22 4.64 14.70
CA SER A 252 3.98 5.11 15.33
C SER A 252 3.68 6.59 15.05
N ASP A 253 4.69 7.46 15.04
CA ASP A 253 4.52 8.89 14.73
C ASP A 253 3.96 9.14 13.32
N ASN A 254 4.30 8.27 12.38
CA ASN A 254 3.80 8.37 11.01
C ASN A 254 2.43 7.71 10.85
N VAL A 255 2.09 6.72 11.68
CA VAL A 255 0.71 6.22 11.81
C VAL A 255 -0.21 7.34 12.31
N LYS A 256 0.15 8.04 13.41
CA LYS A 256 -0.59 9.20 13.93
C LYS A 256 -0.77 10.31 12.89
N LYS A 257 0.29 10.64 12.12
CA LYS A 257 0.20 11.62 11.00
C LYS A 257 -0.76 11.18 9.90
N ARG A 258 -0.75 9.91 9.52
CA ARG A 258 -1.68 9.35 8.52
C ARG A 258 -3.11 9.35 9.03
N TYR A 259 -3.34 8.91 10.26
CA TYR A 259 -4.64 8.97 10.91
C TYR A 259 -5.21 10.39 10.93
N TRP A 260 -4.45 11.40 11.40
CA TRP A 260 -4.90 12.80 11.37
C TRP A 260 -5.30 13.25 9.94
N LYS A 261 -4.51 12.94 8.90
CA LYS A 261 -4.85 13.31 7.52
C LYS A 261 -6.12 12.61 7.06
N LEU A 262 -6.20 11.29 7.24
CA LEU A 262 -7.35 10.48 6.80
C LEU A 262 -8.64 10.89 7.52
N SER A 263 -8.58 11.09 8.84
CA SER A 263 -9.71 11.57 9.64
C SER A 263 -10.27 12.89 9.13
N LEU A 264 -9.42 13.83 8.70
CA LEU A 264 -9.84 15.11 8.12
C LEU A 264 -10.29 15.01 6.65
N MET A 265 -9.86 13.97 5.92
CA MET A 265 -10.34 13.67 4.57
C MET A 265 -11.75 13.05 4.59
N VAL A 266 -11.97 12.03 5.43
CA VAL A 266 -13.18 11.19 5.45
C VAL A 266 -14.24 11.61 6.47
N HIS A 267 -14.03 12.73 7.17
CA HIS A 267 -14.97 13.22 8.19
C HIS A 267 -16.38 13.45 7.60
N PRO A 268 -17.45 12.94 8.23
CA PRO A 268 -18.82 13.01 7.68
C PRO A 268 -19.39 14.43 7.56
N ASP A 269 -18.79 15.43 8.23
CA ASP A 269 -19.14 16.86 8.07
C ASP A 269 -18.40 17.53 6.89
N LYS A 270 -17.23 17.01 6.48
CA LYS A 270 -16.38 17.59 5.42
C LYS A 270 -16.47 16.85 4.07
N CYS A 271 -17.13 15.69 3.99
CA CYS A 271 -17.29 14.92 2.76
C CYS A 271 -18.76 14.50 2.56
N SER A 272 -19.25 14.59 1.33
CA SER A 272 -20.66 14.31 0.96
C SER A 272 -20.94 12.83 0.69
N HIS A 273 -19.97 11.93 0.91
CA HIS A 273 -20.11 10.50 0.60
C HIS A 273 -21.06 9.79 1.60
N PRO A 274 -22.07 9.02 1.14
CA PRO A 274 -23.09 8.44 2.03
C PRO A 274 -22.55 7.47 3.09
N GLN A 275 -21.43 6.79 2.81
CA GLN A 275 -20.74 5.90 3.75
C GLN A 275 -19.54 6.55 4.48
N ALA A 276 -19.38 7.89 4.45
CA ALA A 276 -18.25 8.56 5.12
C ALA A 276 -18.14 8.20 6.61
N HIS A 277 -19.26 8.19 7.32
CA HIS A 277 -19.33 7.74 8.72
C HIS A 277 -18.86 6.29 8.91
N GLN A 278 -19.21 5.37 7.99
CA GLN A 278 -18.78 3.97 8.06
C GLN A 278 -17.26 3.83 7.88
N ALA A 279 -16.67 4.59 6.94
CA ALA A 279 -15.22 4.62 6.73
C ALA A 279 -14.49 5.25 7.93
N PHE A 280 -15.03 6.33 8.51
CA PHE A 280 -14.49 6.96 9.71
C PHE A 280 -14.49 6.00 10.91
N VAL A 281 -15.58 5.24 11.13
CA VAL A 281 -15.64 4.20 12.19
C VAL A 281 -14.61 3.09 11.94
N ALA A 282 -14.44 2.64 10.70
CA ALA A 282 -13.43 1.63 10.34
C ALA A 282 -11.99 2.14 10.56
N LEU A 283 -11.71 3.38 10.16
CA LEU A 283 -10.44 4.07 10.34
C LEU A 283 -10.09 4.22 11.83
N ASN A 284 -11.05 4.66 12.65
CA ASN A 284 -10.86 4.86 14.09
C ASN A 284 -10.63 3.53 14.82
N LYS A 285 -11.33 2.46 14.43
CA LYS A 285 -11.07 1.10 14.94
C LYS A 285 -9.65 0.64 14.57
N ALA A 286 -9.29 0.72 13.29
CA ALA A 286 -7.98 0.28 12.81
C ALA A 286 -6.83 1.04 13.47
N PHE A 287 -7.04 2.32 13.78
CA PHE A 287 -6.09 3.12 14.52
C PHE A 287 -6.00 2.73 16.00
N LYS A 288 -7.12 2.58 16.73
CA LYS A 288 -7.12 2.09 18.13
C LYS A 288 -6.40 0.73 18.26
N ASP A 289 -6.64 -0.20 17.35
CA ASP A 289 -6.03 -1.54 17.35
C ASP A 289 -4.50 -1.54 17.06
N ILE A 290 -3.98 -0.54 16.33
CA ILE A 290 -2.54 -0.40 15.99
C ILE A 290 -1.79 0.48 17.01
N GLU A 291 -2.52 1.27 17.80
CA GLU A 291 -1.95 2.16 18.81
C GLU A 291 -1.69 1.45 20.16
N ASP A 292 -2.46 0.41 20.46
CA ASP A 292 -2.13 -0.57 21.51
C ASP A 292 -0.87 -1.36 21.12
N PRO A 293 0.21 -1.33 21.93
CA PRO A 293 1.49 -1.94 21.58
C PRO A 293 1.47 -3.48 21.59
N ASP A 294 0.61 -4.12 22.40
CA ASP A 294 0.52 -5.57 22.49
C ASP A 294 -0.30 -6.12 21.30
N MET A 295 -1.41 -5.45 20.96
CA MET A 295 -2.19 -5.74 19.75
C MET A 295 -1.35 -5.52 18.49
N ARG A 296 -0.67 -4.37 18.39
CA ARG A 296 0.23 -4.08 17.27
C ARG A 296 1.31 -5.14 17.12
N LYS A 297 1.97 -5.53 18.21
CA LYS A 297 3.01 -6.57 18.16
C LYS A 297 2.44 -7.91 17.69
N ALA A 298 1.26 -8.32 18.16
CA ALA A 298 0.63 -9.56 17.70
C ALA A 298 0.32 -9.55 16.19
N LEU A 299 -0.05 -8.39 15.64
CA LEU A 299 -0.24 -8.19 14.20
C LEU A 299 1.10 -8.25 13.44
N ASP A 300 2.14 -7.56 13.91
CA ASP A 300 3.47 -7.55 13.30
C ASP A 300 4.09 -8.98 13.31
N ASP A 301 4.00 -9.71 14.43
CA ASP A 301 4.42 -11.11 14.57
C ASP A 301 3.62 -12.03 13.61
N GLN A 302 2.31 -11.79 13.42
CA GLN A 302 1.47 -12.55 12.49
C GLN A 302 1.82 -12.27 11.02
N ILE A 303 2.10 -11.01 10.66
CA ILE A 303 2.49 -10.63 9.31
C ILE A 303 3.87 -11.22 8.97
N GLN A 304 4.86 -11.08 9.84
CA GLN A 304 6.19 -11.67 9.62
C GLN A 304 6.09 -13.20 9.46
N LYS A 305 5.34 -13.89 10.33
CA LYS A 305 5.12 -15.35 10.25
C LYS A 305 4.38 -15.78 8.97
N LYS A 306 3.62 -14.88 8.33
CA LYS A 306 3.00 -15.09 7.02
C LYS A 306 4.02 -14.89 5.90
N GLU A 307 4.81 -13.80 5.93
CA GLU A 307 5.93 -13.56 5.01
C GLU A 307 6.89 -14.77 4.99
N GLU A 308 7.41 -15.20 6.14
CA GLU A 308 8.31 -16.38 6.29
C GLU A 308 7.71 -17.69 5.74
N GLN A 309 6.40 -17.90 5.97
CA GLN A 309 5.71 -19.08 5.46
C GLN A 309 5.51 -19.04 3.95
N GLU A 310 5.28 -17.86 3.36
CA GLU A 310 5.12 -17.70 1.92
C GLU A 310 6.48 -17.81 1.20
N GLU A 311 7.56 -17.30 1.80
CA GLU A 311 8.93 -17.53 1.36
C GLU A 311 9.30 -19.03 1.37
N MET A 312 9.08 -19.74 2.48
CA MET A 312 9.34 -21.18 2.57
C MET A 312 8.53 -22.00 1.55
N LYS A 313 7.26 -21.61 1.30
CA LYS A 313 6.42 -22.24 0.26
C LYS A 313 6.91 -21.92 -1.16
N ALA A 314 7.47 -20.72 -1.38
CA ALA A 314 8.02 -20.30 -2.66
C ALA A 314 9.38 -20.98 -2.95
N GLU A 315 10.26 -21.09 -1.96
CA GLU A 315 11.51 -21.85 -2.05
C GLU A 315 11.22 -23.32 -2.38
N LEU A 316 10.32 -23.97 -1.62
CA LEU A 316 9.94 -25.36 -1.86
C LEU A 316 9.28 -25.55 -3.25
N ARG A 317 8.54 -24.56 -3.76
CA ARG A 317 8.05 -24.56 -5.15
C ARG A 317 9.21 -24.46 -6.15
N ALA A 318 10.16 -23.54 -5.94
CA ALA A 318 11.32 -23.37 -6.82
C ALA A 318 12.21 -24.63 -6.86
N MET A 319 12.42 -25.29 -5.71
CA MET A 319 13.11 -26.59 -5.63
C MET A 319 12.38 -27.67 -6.45
N ARG A 320 11.04 -27.75 -6.33
CA ARG A 320 10.22 -28.69 -7.13
C ARG A 320 10.28 -28.40 -8.63
N GLU A 321 10.19 -27.13 -9.03
CA GLU A 321 10.29 -26.73 -10.44
C GLU A 321 11.69 -27.02 -11.02
N ALA A 322 12.75 -26.84 -10.23
CA ALA A 322 14.11 -27.24 -10.58
C ALA A 322 14.25 -28.78 -10.73
N ALA A 323 13.69 -29.57 -9.82
CA ALA A 323 13.67 -31.03 -9.90
C ALA A 323 12.90 -31.53 -11.14
N GLN A 324 11.75 -30.92 -11.44
CA GLN A 324 11.00 -31.19 -12.69
C GLN A 324 11.84 -30.87 -13.92
N TRP A 325 12.59 -29.77 -13.93
CA TRP A 325 13.45 -29.38 -15.03
C TRP A 325 14.62 -30.36 -15.24
N ARG A 326 15.31 -30.78 -14.17
CA ARG A 326 16.37 -31.81 -14.23
C ARG A 326 15.84 -33.12 -14.84
N LYS A 327 14.70 -33.61 -14.32
CA LYS A 327 14.03 -34.83 -14.81
C LYS A 327 13.66 -34.75 -16.29
N LEU A 328 13.25 -33.58 -16.78
CA LEU A 328 12.99 -33.32 -18.20
C LEU A 328 14.26 -33.25 -19.07
N GLN A 329 15.44 -33.07 -18.49
CA GLN A 329 16.75 -33.23 -19.18
C GLN A 329 17.32 -34.65 -19.07
N GLY A 330 16.65 -35.57 -18.37
CA GLY A 330 17.19 -36.90 -18.07
C GLY A 330 18.28 -36.90 -16.99
N ILE A 331 18.37 -35.82 -16.22
CA ILE A 331 19.26 -35.66 -15.07
C ILE A 331 18.43 -35.91 -13.81
N SER A 332 19.01 -36.60 -12.81
CA SER A 332 18.39 -36.77 -11.49
C SER A 332 19.45 -36.57 -10.42
N MET A 333 19.14 -35.77 -9.41
CA MET A 333 19.95 -35.58 -8.21
C MET A 333 19.34 -36.36 -7.04
N GLU A 334 20.17 -36.61 -6.02
CA GLU A 334 19.70 -37.05 -4.70
C GLU A 334 18.62 -36.08 -4.18
N GLY A 335 17.51 -36.61 -3.66
CA GLY A 335 16.37 -35.80 -3.19
C GLY A 335 15.42 -35.24 -4.26
N ASP A 336 15.75 -35.32 -5.57
CA ASP A 336 14.78 -34.94 -6.62
C ASP A 336 13.52 -35.81 -6.57
N GLU A 337 13.62 -37.08 -6.14
CA GLU A 337 12.46 -37.98 -5.99
C GLU A 337 11.52 -37.55 -4.85
N GLU A 338 12.06 -37.08 -3.71
CA GLU A 338 11.26 -36.59 -2.58
C GLU A 338 10.59 -35.24 -2.90
N LEU A 339 11.30 -34.34 -3.57
CA LEU A 339 10.70 -33.09 -4.07
C LEU A 339 9.55 -33.38 -5.05
N LEU A 340 9.71 -34.38 -5.93
CA LEU A 340 8.73 -34.76 -6.93
C LEU A 340 7.63 -35.70 -6.42
N ALA A 341 7.70 -36.17 -5.17
CA ALA A 341 6.63 -36.93 -4.56
C ALA A 341 5.38 -36.04 -4.42
N GLU A 342 4.27 -36.49 -5.00
CA GLU A 342 2.95 -35.93 -4.64
C GLU A 342 2.65 -36.32 -3.19
N PRO A 343 2.06 -35.43 -2.38
CA PRO A 343 1.72 -35.75 -1.00
C PRO A 343 0.71 -36.90 -0.98
N GLU A 344 1.07 -38.01 -0.32
CA GLU A 344 0.19 -39.16 -0.07
C GLU A 344 -1.15 -38.65 0.49
N LEU A 345 -2.19 -38.68 -0.34
CA LEU A 345 -3.52 -38.25 0.06
C LEU A 345 -4.02 -39.19 1.17
N PRO A 346 -4.60 -38.67 2.26
CA PRO A 346 -5.14 -39.53 3.31
C PRO A 346 -6.19 -40.47 2.68
N PRO A 347 -6.14 -41.78 2.97
CA PRO A 347 -6.95 -42.78 2.29
C PRO A 347 -8.43 -42.43 2.41
N LYS A 348 -9.17 -42.61 1.33
CA LYS A 348 -10.59 -42.22 1.28
C LYS A 348 -11.38 -43.00 2.32
N ARG A 349 -12.48 -42.39 2.78
CA ARG A 349 -13.40 -42.94 3.81
C ARG A 349 -14.03 -44.31 3.45
N GLU A 350 -13.77 -44.86 2.27
CA GLU A 350 -14.21 -46.19 1.82
C GLU A 350 -13.08 -47.24 1.84
N GLU A 351 -11.81 -46.82 1.85
CA GLU A 351 -10.63 -47.69 1.75
C GLU A 351 -10.22 -48.28 3.10
N TRP A 352 -10.32 -47.50 4.20
CA TRP A 352 -10.08 -47.99 5.57
C TRP A 352 -11.14 -49.02 6.03
N MET A 353 -12.33 -49.04 5.42
CA MET A 353 -13.39 -50.02 5.72
C MET A 353 -13.25 -51.32 4.93
N THR A 354 -12.52 -51.32 3.81
CA THR A 354 -12.29 -52.52 2.98
C THR A 354 -10.94 -53.19 3.27
N THR A 355 -9.96 -52.44 3.78
CA THR A 355 -8.62 -52.95 4.11
C THR A 355 -8.52 -53.52 5.53
N LEU A 356 -9.15 -54.69 5.74
CA LEU A 356 -8.97 -55.47 6.99
C LEU A 356 -7.48 -55.64 7.34
N PRO A 357 -7.04 -55.30 8.59
CA PRO A 357 -5.68 -55.53 9.05
C PRO A 357 -5.23 -56.99 8.84
N PRO A 358 -3.95 -57.24 8.51
CA PRO A 358 -3.48 -58.55 8.06
C PRO A 358 -3.77 -59.68 9.07
N GLU A 359 -3.65 -59.39 10.37
CA GLU A 359 -3.97 -60.29 11.48
C GLU A 359 -5.39 -60.88 11.41
N ARG A 360 -6.36 -60.11 10.90
CA ARG A 360 -7.77 -60.54 10.78
C ARG A 360 -8.04 -61.33 9.51
N LYS A 361 -7.24 -61.14 8.45
CA LYS A 361 -7.40 -61.89 7.17
C LYS A 361 -7.13 -63.39 7.35
N VAL A 362 -6.12 -63.75 8.14
CA VAL A 362 -5.76 -65.16 8.45
C VAL A 362 -6.91 -65.91 9.14
N ARG A 363 -7.73 -65.22 9.94
CA ARG A 363 -8.87 -65.83 10.63
C ARG A 363 -10.09 -66.04 9.72
N ALA A 364 -10.24 -65.22 8.67
CA ALA A 364 -11.34 -65.35 7.72
C ALA A 364 -11.13 -66.53 6.74
N SER A 365 -9.90 -66.73 6.26
CA SER A 365 -9.57 -67.86 5.38
C SER A 365 -9.70 -69.22 6.08
N LEU A 366 -9.39 -69.31 7.37
CA LEU A 366 -9.47 -70.56 8.13
C LEU A 366 -10.91 -71.06 8.34
N ILE A 367 -11.91 -70.16 8.36
CA ILE A 367 -13.33 -70.53 8.55
C ILE A 367 -13.93 -71.12 7.25
N LEU A 368 -13.48 -70.67 6.07
CA LEU A 368 -13.97 -71.16 4.79
C LEU A 368 -13.48 -72.57 4.42
N VAL A 369 -12.38 -73.04 5.02
CA VAL A 369 -11.85 -74.40 4.77
C VAL A 369 -12.62 -75.47 5.56
N ASN A 370 -13.17 -75.14 6.73
CA ASN A 370 -13.80 -76.10 7.64
C ASN A 370 -15.30 -76.36 7.37
N ASN A 371 -15.81 -76.00 6.19
CA ASN A 371 -17.25 -76.06 5.88
C ASN A 371 -17.54 -76.75 4.53
N LEU A 372 -16.67 -77.69 4.13
CA LEU A 372 -16.62 -78.30 2.79
C LEU A 372 -16.25 -79.80 2.84
N ASN A 373 -16.58 -80.49 3.94
CA ASN A 373 -16.29 -81.91 4.18
C ASN A 373 -17.39 -82.57 5.02
#